data_AF-A0A0A0LMH8-F1
#
_entry.id   AF-A0A0A0LMH8-F1
#
_cell.length_a   1.000
_cell.length_b   1.000
_cell.length_c   1.000
_cell.angle_alpha   90.00
_cell.angle_beta   90.00
_cell.angle_gamma   90.00
#
_symmetry.space_group_name_H-M   'P 1'
#
loop_
_entity.id
_entity.type
_entity.pdbx_description
1 polymer ?
#
loop_
_entity_poly.entity_id
_entity_poly.type
_entity_poly.pdbx_seq_one_letter_code
_entity_poly.pdbx_strand_id
1 'polypeptide(L)'
;MKPITPLHLIPTPSTSALTTIFALPPPVVLSPSKRAFDLLRYRMTESELHALFLLKQQRLGLLTMWNHSFTSHSNSTSEDLKLSLLRQISLNKEIQNVLLSSHQTGNSSNEVYDDGLDLVGSDFDRCRKVDQEVLNRRTIEWNPKSNKFLFAICASGQMSNHLICLEKHMFFAAILNRIVVIPSSKVDYQYSRVLDVDHVNNCLGRKVVISFEEFSEIQKNQMKIDKFFCYFSKPDHCYLDDEHVKQLNNIGVSTAKLESPWDEDIKNPSKRTVQDIESKFSSDADVIAIGDVFYADVENGWFVQPGGPIAHKCKTLIEPSHLIKVTAQRFIQTFLGSDFIAIHFRRHGFLKFCNAKRPSCFYPIPQAANCIASVVERSHSPVIYLSTDAADSETGLLQSLVMVNGKPIPLVKRPPRNSAEKWDALLYRHEIEDDSQVEAMLDKAICAMSRVFIGTSGSTFTEDILRLRKDWRSASLCDEYLCQGQDPNFIAENE
;
A
#
# COMPACT_ATOMS: atom_id res chain seq x y z
N MET A 1 -20.12 -1.45 82.07
CA MET A 1 -20.91 -2.42 81.28
C MET A 1 -22.38 -2.30 81.68
N LYS A 2 -23.16 -1.64 80.82
CA LYS A 2 -24.62 -1.42 80.85
C LYS A 2 -25.00 -0.68 79.54
N PRO A 3 -26.29 -0.64 79.13
CA PRO A 3 -26.70 -0.78 77.72
C PRO A 3 -27.74 0.27 77.23
N ILE A 4 -28.33 0.04 76.03
CA ILE A 4 -29.71 0.39 75.55
C ILE A 4 -30.00 1.78 74.88
N THR A 5 -30.22 1.72 73.53
CA THR A 5 -31.24 2.38 72.61
C THR A 5 -31.27 3.91 72.32
N PRO A 6 -32.07 4.43 71.34
CA PRO A 6 -32.12 4.18 69.87
C PRO A 6 -32.38 5.47 68.99
N LEU A 7 -32.64 5.29 67.69
CA LEU A 7 -33.33 6.17 66.69
C LEU A 7 -32.60 7.40 66.08
N HIS A 8 -32.40 7.40 64.75
CA HIS A 8 -33.29 8.07 63.77
C HIS A 8 -32.92 7.80 62.29
N LEU A 9 -33.95 7.81 61.45
CA LEU A 9 -34.01 7.51 60.00
C LEU A 9 -33.56 8.67 59.07
N ILE A 10 -33.01 8.24 57.91
CA ILE A 10 -33.14 8.69 56.50
C ILE A 10 -33.82 10.05 56.20
N PRO A 11 -33.29 10.80 55.19
CA PRO A 11 -34.14 11.08 54.03
C PRO A 11 -33.46 10.85 52.65
N THR A 12 -34.29 10.33 51.75
CA THR A 12 -34.20 10.15 50.30
C THR A 12 -34.08 11.48 49.52
N PRO A 13 -33.49 11.51 48.31
CA PRO A 13 -33.75 12.59 47.36
C PRO A 13 -35.06 12.37 46.60
N SER A 14 -35.93 13.35 46.78
CA SER A 14 -37.20 13.72 46.16
C SER A 14 -37.52 13.26 44.72
N THR A 15 -38.72 12.70 44.57
CA THR A 15 -39.59 12.82 43.39
C THR A 15 -40.58 13.97 43.60
N SER A 16 -40.56 14.99 42.72
CA SER A 16 -41.76 15.76 42.34
C SER A 16 -41.44 16.77 41.23
N ALA A 17 -41.81 16.43 39.99
CA ALA A 17 -42.60 17.29 39.09
C ALA A 17 -42.74 16.61 37.70
N LEU A 18 -43.61 15.61 37.61
CA LEU A 18 -44.55 15.53 36.47
C LEU A 18 -45.60 16.64 36.76
N THR A 19 -46.06 17.47 35.83
CA THR A 19 -46.83 17.08 34.64
C THR A 19 -47.09 18.33 33.77
N THR A 20 -47.16 18.12 32.45
CA THR A 20 -47.87 18.94 31.42
C THR A 20 -47.26 20.32 31.11
N ILE A 21 -46.85 20.61 29.88
CA ILE A 21 -47.73 20.85 28.73
C ILE A 21 -47.04 20.44 27.42
N PHE A 22 -47.82 19.73 26.58
CA PHE A 22 -47.57 19.52 25.15
C PHE A 22 -47.24 20.84 24.44
N ALA A 23 -46.05 20.92 23.84
CA ALA A 23 -45.79 21.84 22.75
C ALA A 23 -45.15 21.04 21.61
N LEU A 24 -45.99 20.73 20.61
CA LEU A 24 -45.55 20.30 19.29
C LEU A 24 -44.54 21.34 18.76
N PRO A 25 -43.39 20.92 18.21
CA PRO A 25 -42.58 21.86 17.44
C PRO A 25 -43.41 22.35 16.23
N PRO A 26 -43.27 23.62 15.83
CA PRO A 26 -43.99 24.17 14.68
C PRO A 26 -43.63 23.37 13.42
N PRO A 27 -44.52 23.33 12.41
CA PRO A 27 -44.22 22.64 11.17
C PRO A 27 -43.00 23.30 10.54
N VAL A 28 -41.89 22.56 10.48
CA VAL A 28 -40.77 22.95 9.62
C VAL A 28 -41.33 22.95 8.21
N VAL A 29 -41.47 24.15 7.65
CA VAL A 29 -41.73 24.37 6.24
C VAL A 29 -40.61 23.68 5.48
N LEU A 30 -40.92 22.53 4.90
CA LEU A 30 -40.07 21.83 3.94
C LEU A 30 -39.77 22.80 2.80
N SER A 31 -38.52 23.27 2.72
CA SER A 31 -38.01 23.92 1.52
C SER A 31 -38.25 23.02 0.31
N PRO A 32 -38.59 23.57 -0.88
CA PRO A 32 -38.96 22.76 -2.04
C PRO A 32 -37.80 21.93 -2.63
N SER A 33 -36.57 22.05 -2.12
CA SER A 33 -35.40 21.41 -2.72
C SER A 33 -35.31 19.89 -2.48
N LYS A 34 -36.07 19.33 -1.53
CA LYS A 34 -36.04 17.89 -1.22
C LYS A 34 -36.99 17.02 -2.06
N ARG A 35 -37.90 17.60 -2.85
CA ARG A 35 -38.71 16.84 -3.83
C ARG A 35 -38.06 16.74 -5.22
N ALA A 36 -36.98 17.48 -5.48
CA ALA A 36 -36.26 17.42 -6.75
C ALA A 36 -35.28 16.23 -6.83
N PHE A 37 -34.77 15.74 -5.71
CA PHE A 37 -33.79 14.64 -5.69
C PHE A 37 -34.40 13.24 -5.79
N ASP A 38 -35.66 13.04 -5.37
CA ASP A 38 -36.33 11.74 -5.52
C ASP A 38 -36.93 11.53 -6.93
N LEU A 39 -37.13 12.60 -7.71
CA LEU A 39 -37.62 12.52 -9.10
C LEU A 39 -36.50 12.34 -10.14
N LEU A 40 -35.23 12.52 -9.74
CA LEU A 40 -34.07 12.29 -10.61
C LEU A 40 -33.63 10.82 -10.66
N ARG A 41 -34.16 9.95 -9.78
CA ARG A 41 -33.78 8.53 -9.71
C ARG A 41 -34.52 7.62 -10.71
N TYR A 42 -35.43 8.17 -11.51
CA TYR A 42 -36.26 7.41 -12.47
C TYR A 42 -36.16 7.89 -13.92
N ARG A 43 -35.26 8.83 -14.24
CA ARG A 43 -34.94 9.12 -15.64
C ARG A 43 -33.66 8.39 -16.01
N MET A 44 -33.81 7.33 -16.79
CA MET A 44 -32.68 6.77 -17.54
C MET A 44 -32.03 7.91 -18.33
N THR A 45 -30.71 7.99 -18.24
CA THR A 45 -29.91 8.94 -19.02
C THR A 45 -30.07 8.65 -20.51
N GLU A 46 -29.82 9.64 -21.36
CA GLU A 46 -29.94 9.49 -22.82
C GLU A 46 -29.01 8.38 -23.34
N SER A 47 -27.81 8.24 -22.76
CA SER A 47 -26.87 7.15 -23.03
C SER A 47 -27.41 5.77 -22.61
N GLU A 48 -28.06 5.65 -21.45
CA GLU A 48 -28.70 4.40 -21.02
C GLU A 48 -29.88 4.02 -21.91
N LEU A 49 -30.72 4.98 -22.31
CA LEU A 49 -31.81 4.74 -23.26
C LEU A 49 -31.29 4.33 -24.63
N HIS A 50 -30.20 4.95 -25.09
CA HIS A 50 -29.56 4.61 -26.35
C HIS A 50 -28.90 3.22 -26.30
N ALA A 51 -28.23 2.87 -25.19
CA ALA A 51 -27.69 1.54 -24.95
C ALA A 51 -28.80 0.47 -24.94
N LEU A 52 -29.93 0.74 -24.28
CA LEU A 52 -31.09 -0.16 -24.28
C LEU A 52 -31.71 -0.34 -25.68
N PHE A 53 -31.75 0.73 -26.48
CA PHE A 53 -32.19 0.66 -27.87
C PHE A 53 -31.27 -0.24 -28.70
N LEU A 54 -29.95 -0.07 -28.60
CA LEU A 54 -28.95 -0.89 -29.30
C LEU A 54 -28.98 -2.35 -28.84
N LEU A 55 -29.16 -2.62 -27.54
CA LEU A 55 -29.34 -3.96 -26.99
C LEU A 55 -30.59 -4.64 -27.56
N LYS A 56 -31.69 -3.90 -27.72
CA LYS A 56 -32.92 -4.41 -28.34
C LYS A 56 -32.69 -4.74 -29.82
N GLN A 57 -31.94 -3.92 -30.55
CA GLN A 57 -31.58 -4.15 -31.94
C GLN A 57 -30.68 -5.39 -32.09
N GLN A 58 -29.70 -5.55 -31.21
CA GLN A 58 -28.82 -6.72 -31.17
C GLN A 58 -29.60 -8.01 -30.88
N ARG A 59 -30.50 -7.98 -29.89
CA ARG A 59 -31.37 -9.13 -29.58
C ARG A 59 -32.21 -9.55 -30.78
N LEU A 60 -32.80 -8.59 -31.51
CA LEU A 60 -33.58 -8.88 -32.72
C LEU A 60 -32.70 -9.47 -33.83
N GLY A 61 -31.50 -8.93 -34.03
CA GLY A 61 -30.54 -9.46 -34.99
C GLY A 61 -30.13 -10.90 -34.69
N LEU A 62 -29.80 -11.19 -33.43
CA LEU A 62 -29.45 -12.54 -32.98
C LEU A 62 -30.63 -13.53 -33.10
N LEU A 63 -31.85 -13.11 -32.78
CA LEU A 63 -33.05 -13.94 -32.99
C LEU A 63 -33.31 -14.24 -34.47
N THR A 64 -33.04 -13.27 -35.34
CA THR A 64 -33.17 -13.45 -36.80
C THR A 64 -32.13 -14.45 -37.31
N MET A 65 -30.88 -14.36 -36.83
CA MET A 65 -29.82 -15.33 -37.13
C MET A 65 -30.16 -16.74 -36.58
N TRP A 66 -30.69 -16.81 -35.36
CA TRP A 66 -31.14 -18.06 -34.75
C TRP A 66 -32.22 -18.73 -35.58
N ASN A 67 -33.27 -18.00 -35.99
CA ASN A 67 -34.35 -18.53 -36.82
C ASN A 67 -33.89 -18.95 -38.24
N HIS A 68 -32.92 -18.24 -38.82
CA HIS A 68 -32.29 -18.64 -40.07
C HIS A 68 -31.46 -19.94 -39.94
N SER A 69 -30.90 -20.20 -38.75
CA SER A 69 -30.18 -21.46 -38.47
C SER A 69 -31.08 -22.69 -38.45
N PHE A 70 -32.40 -22.55 -38.24
CA PHE A 70 -33.36 -23.68 -38.27
C PHE A 70 -33.98 -23.93 -39.64
N THR A 71 -33.83 -23.00 -40.59
CA THR A 71 -34.57 -23.02 -41.87
C THR A 71 -33.70 -23.26 -43.10
N SER A 72 -32.37 -23.28 -42.98
CA SER A 72 -31.46 -23.53 -44.13
C SER A 72 -31.03 -25.00 -44.23
N HIS A 73 -31.43 -25.64 -45.34
CA HIS A 73 -30.93 -26.95 -45.82
C HIS A 73 -30.19 -26.81 -47.17
N SER A 74 -29.45 -25.71 -47.41
CA SER A 74 -28.68 -25.57 -48.65
C SER A 74 -27.47 -24.62 -48.55
N ASN A 75 -26.40 -25.02 -49.26
CA ASN A 75 -25.01 -24.58 -49.21
C ASN A 75 -24.70 -23.11 -49.64
N SER A 76 -25.54 -22.12 -49.35
CA SER A 76 -25.26 -20.71 -49.68
C SER A 76 -25.12 -19.76 -48.48
N THR A 77 -24.91 -20.27 -47.26
CA THR A 77 -25.18 -19.52 -46.03
C THR A 77 -23.99 -19.12 -45.15
N SER A 78 -22.74 -19.48 -45.49
CA SER A 78 -21.60 -19.22 -44.59
C SER A 78 -21.17 -17.75 -44.54
N GLU A 79 -21.13 -17.04 -45.67
CA GLU A 79 -20.69 -15.64 -45.71
C GLU A 79 -21.76 -14.67 -45.16
N ASP A 80 -23.04 -14.90 -45.44
CA ASP A 80 -24.13 -14.08 -44.90
C ASP A 80 -24.26 -14.22 -43.37
N LEU A 81 -24.01 -15.42 -42.83
CA LEU A 81 -23.94 -15.64 -41.38
C LEU A 81 -22.73 -14.94 -40.76
N LYS A 82 -21.57 -14.96 -41.42
CA LYS A 82 -20.38 -14.22 -40.96
C LYS A 82 -20.61 -12.71 -40.95
N LEU A 83 -21.16 -12.15 -42.03
CA LEU A 83 -21.49 -10.72 -42.12
C LEU A 83 -22.54 -10.32 -41.07
N SER A 84 -23.55 -11.17 -40.85
CA SER A 84 -24.56 -10.95 -39.83
C SER A 84 -23.96 -11.00 -38.42
N LEU A 85 -23.04 -11.93 -38.16
CA LEU A 85 -22.32 -12.03 -36.88
C LEU A 85 -21.40 -10.83 -36.64
N LEU A 86 -20.65 -10.40 -37.65
CA LEU A 86 -19.80 -9.21 -37.60
C LEU A 86 -20.64 -7.96 -37.27
N ARG A 87 -21.86 -7.86 -37.81
CA ARG A 87 -22.80 -6.79 -37.48
C ARG A 87 -23.25 -6.83 -36.01
N GLN A 88 -23.45 -8.02 -35.42
CA GLN A 88 -23.76 -8.15 -33.99
C GLN A 88 -22.56 -7.79 -33.09
N ILE A 89 -21.34 -8.13 -33.51
CA ILE A 89 -20.10 -7.76 -32.83
C ILE A 89 -19.91 -6.24 -32.87
N SER A 90 -20.17 -5.60 -34.02
CA SER A 90 -20.14 -4.15 -34.16
C SER A 90 -21.14 -3.46 -33.24
N LEU A 91 -22.38 -3.96 -33.15
CA LEU A 91 -23.39 -3.46 -32.21
C LEU A 91 -22.93 -3.60 -30.74
N ASN A 92 -22.23 -4.67 -30.39
CA ASN A 92 -21.65 -4.84 -29.05
C ASN A 92 -20.64 -3.74 -28.72
N LYS A 93 -19.79 -3.38 -29.69
CA LYS A 93 -18.80 -2.31 -29.54
C LYS A 93 -19.47 -0.93 -29.40
N GLU A 94 -20.56 -0.70 -30.13
CA GLU A 94 -21.35 0.53 -30.04
C GLU A 94 -22.03 0.66 -28.66
N ILE A 95 -22.62 -0.41 -28.13
CA ILE A 95 -23.19 -0.45 -26.77
C ILE A 95 -22.11 -0.13 -25.72
N GLN A 96 -20.92 -0.73 -25.84
CA GLN A 96 -19.80 -0.45 -24.94
C GLN A 96 -19.38 1.02 -25.00
N ASN A 97 -19.22 1.59 -26.20
CA ASN A 97 -18.84 3.00 -26.36
C ASN A 97 -19.88 3.95 -25.76
N VAL A 98 -21.17 3.66 -25.94
CA VAL A 98 -22.26 4.48 -25.39
C VAL A 98 -22.25 4.43 -23.86
N LEU A 99 -22.05 3.25 -23.25
CA LEU A 99 -21.96 3.10 -21.79
C LEU A 99 -20.68 3.70 -21.20
N LEU A 100 -19.56 3.68 -21.93
CA LEU A 100 -18.28 4.26 -21.50
C LEU A 100 -18.24 5.79 -21.68
N SER A 101 -18.96 6.33 -22.66
CA SER A 101 -19.05 7.79 -22.91
C SER A 101 -19.72 8.54 -21.75
N SER A 102 -20.64 7.91 -21.02
CA SER A 102 -21.25 8.47 -19.80
C SER A 102 -20.27 8.67 -18.64
N HIS A 103 -19.04 8.14 -18.73
CA HIS A 103 -17.99 8.30 -17.72
C HIS A 103 -16.87 9.27 -18.11
N GLN A 104 -16.93 9.92 -19.29
CA GLN A 104 -15.95 10.92 -19.70
C GLN A 104 -16.45 12.34 -19.42
N THR A 105 -16.43 12.74 -18.15
CA THR A 105 -16.39 14.16 -17.77
C THR A 105 -14.96 14.54 -17.41
N GLY A 106 -14.23 15.09 -18.39
CA GLY A 106 -12.94 15.75 -18.16
C GLY A 106 -12.04 15.80 -19.40
N ASN A 107 -11.85 17.00 -19.95
CA ASN A 107 -11.04 17.36 -21.12
C ASN A 107 -9.84 16.46 -21.46
N SER A 108 -9.76 16.03 -22.72
CA SER A 108 -8.50 15.94 -23.47
C SER A 108 -8.78 16.07 -24.97
N SER A 109 -8.05 16.97 -25.60
CA SER A 109 -8.14 17.40 -26.98
C SER A 109 -7.85 16.28 -27.98
N ASN A 110 -8.57 16.33 -29.10
CA ASN A 110 -8.40 15.52 -30.30
C ASN A 110 -6.94 15.48 -30.78
N GLU A 111 -6.42 14.29 -31.04
CA GLU A 111 -5.49 14.06 -32.15
C GLU A 111 -5.98 12.89 -33.02
N VAL A 112 -5.67 13.05 -34.30
CA VAL A 112 -6.34 12.51 -35.48
C VAL A 112 -5.90 11.06 -35.76
N TYR A 113 -6.85 10.29 -36.30
CA TYR A 113 -6.69 8.97 -36.91
C TYR A 113 -5.43 8.86 -37.79
N ASP A 114 -4.65 7.80 -37.58
CA ASP A 114 -3.97 7.12 -38.67
C ASP A 114 -4.55 5.70 -38.80
N ASP A 115 -5.06 5.44 -39.99
CA ASP A 115 -5.76 4.23 -40.40
C ASP A 115 -4.72 3.26 -40.97
N GLY A 116 -4.30 2.32 -40.13
CA GLY A 116 -3.33 1.27 -40.47
C GLY A 116 -3.85 -0.08 -40.03
N LEU A 117 -4.50 -0.76 -40.97
CA LEU A 117 -5.22 -2.02 -40.81
C LEU A 117 -4.24 -3.20 -40.55
N ASP A 118 -3.99 -3.53 -39.28
CA ASP A 118 -3.46 -4.84 -38.85
C ASP A 118 -4.51 -5.57 -38.02
N LEU A 119 -5.46 -6.17 -38.73
CA LEU A 119 -6.42 -7.14 -38.20
C LEU A 119 -5.79 -8.53 -38.25
N VAL A 120 -5.48 -9.08 -37.06
CA VAL A 120 -5.64 -10.47 -36.59
C VAL A 120 -4.50 -10.82 -35.62
N GLY A 121 -4.83 -10.91 -34.33
CA GLY A 121 -4.03 -11.65 -33.34
C GLY A 121 -3.05 -10.83 -32.49
N SER A 122 -3.54 -9.92 -31.66
CA SER A 122 -2.85 -9.62 -30.41
C SER A 122 -3.88 -9.36 -29.33
N ASP A 123 -4.02 -10.32 -28.43
CA ASP A 123 -4.49 -10.05 -27.08
C ASP A 123 -3.58 -8.94 -26.54
N PHE A 124 -4.05 -7.69 -26.57
CA PHE A 124 -3.32 -6.58 -25.96
C PHE A 124 -3.19 -6.95 -24.49
N ASP A 125 -1.99 -7.33 -24.05
CA ASP A 125 -1.71 -7.68 -22.66
C ASP A 125 -2.12 -6.50 -21.77
N ARG A 126 -3.36 -6.58 -21.25
CA ARG A 126 -4.00 -5.51 -20.47
C ARG A 126 -3.21 -5.21 -19.20
N CYS A 127 -2.42 -6.20 -18.75
CA CYS A 127 -1.59 -6.13 -17.57
C CYS A 127 -0.09 -6.10 -17.91
N ARG A 128 0.26 -5.53 -19.08
CA ARG A 128 1.67 -5.31 -19.43
C ARG A 128 2.40 -4.53 -18.35
N LYS A 129 3.72 -4.72 -18.31
CA LYS A 129 4.61 -3.97 -17.42
C LYS A 129 4.57 -2.48 -17.78
N VAL A 130 4.70 -1.65 -16.75
CA VAL A 130 4.80 -0.19 -16.92
C VAL A 130 6.22 0.15 -17.34
N ASP A 131 6.37 0.74 -18.52
CA ASP A 131 7.62 1.36 -18.93
C ASP A 131 7.79 2.66 -18.14
N GLN A 132 8.74 2.65 -17.21
CA GLN A 132 9.04 3.81 -16.38
C GLN A 132 10.11 4.66 -17.03
N GLU A 133 9.73 5.86 -17.47
CA GLU A 133 10.69 6.86 -17.93
C GLU A 133 11.57 7.31 -16.76
N VAL A 134 12.85 6.96 -16.81
CA VAL A 134 13.87 7.34 -15.81
C VAL A 134 14.53 8.68 -16.16
N LEU A 135 14.23 9.21 -17.35
CA LEU A 135 14.72 10.49 -17.84
C LEU A 135 13.91 11.58 -17.12
N ASN A 136 14.55 12.44 -16.32
CA ASN A 136 13.97 13.53 -15.51
C ASN A 136 13.65 13.23 -14.03
N ARG A 137 14.30 12.23 -13.41
CA ARG A 137 14.23 12.06 -11.95
C ARG A 137 14.82 13.27 -11.22
N ARG A 138 14.16 13.71 -10.15
CA ARG A 138 14.72 14.71 -9.22
C ARG A 138 15.48 13.96 -8.14
N THR A 139 16.80 14.10 -8.13
CA THR A 139 17.67 13.37 -7.22
C THR A 139 18.70 14.26 -6.57
N ILE A 140 19.16 13.87 -5.39
CA ILE A 140 20.32 14.46 -4.71
C ILE A 140 21.53 13.51 -4.78
N GLU A 141 22.71 14.09 -5.02
CA GLU A 141 23.99 13.38 -4.91
C GLU A 141 24.41 13.28 -3.45
N TRP A 142 24.77 12.08 -2.99
CA TRP A 142 25.20 11.88 -1.61
C TRP A 142 26.72 11.95 -1.50
N ASN A 143 27.22 13.11 -1.04
CA ASN A 143 28.65 13.38 -0.90
C ASN A 143 29.02 13.65 0.57
N PRO A 144 29.09 12.61 1.43
CA PRO A 144 29.30 12.81 2.85
C PRO A 144 30.67 13.43 3.16
N LYS A 145 30.72 14.33 4.15
CA LYS A 145 31.95 14.88 4.70
C LYS A 145 32.66 13.81 5.56
N SER A 146 33.99 13.80 5.52
CA SER A 146 34.78 12.88 6.34
C SER A 146 34.50 13.07 7.83
N ASN A 147 34.32 11.97 8.56
CA ASN A 147 34.05 11.94 10.01
C ASN A 147 32.81 12.73 10.46
N LYS A 148 31.82 12.92 9.57
CA LYS A 148 30.52 13.50 9.92
C LYS A 148 29.44 12.43 9.81
N PHE A 149 28.77 12.16 10.93
CA PHE A 149 27.81 11.07 11.05
C PHE A 149 26.42 11.60 11.37
N LEU A 150 25.42 10.88 10.86
CA LEU A 150 24.01 10.99 11.24
C LEU A 150 23.61 9.63 11.83
N PHE A 151 23.31 9.61 13.11
CA PHE A 151 22.80 8.43 13.81
C PHE A 151 21.30 8.33 13.58
N ALA A 152 20.85 7.28 12.89
CA ALA A 152 19.44 7.10 12.56
C ALA A 152 18.65 6.62 13.79
N ILE A 153 17.46 7.17 13.98
CA ILE A 153 16.56 6.84 15.08
C ILE A 153 15.18 6.51 14.52
N CYS A 154 14.76 5.25 14.63
CA CYS A 154 13.45 4.79 14.18
C CYS A 154 12.79 4.03 15.33
N ALA A 155 11.66 4.54 15.81
CA ALA A 155 10.97 4.04 17.00
C ALA A 155 9.49 3.68 16.71
N SER A 156 8.94 4.18 15.60
CA SER A 156 7.51 4.08 15.29
C SER A 156 7.17 2.88 14.42
N GLY A 157 6.29 2.03 14.92
CA GLY A 157 5.56 1.04 14.11
C GLY A 157 6.31 -0.27 13.92
N GLN A 158 6.12 -0.89 12.76
CA GLN A 158 6.70 -2.20 12.41
C GLN A 158 7.77 -2.06 11.31
N MET A 159 8.30 -3.17 10.79
CA MET A 159 9.38 -3.19 9.79
C MET A 159 9.24 -2.13 8.69
N SER A 160 8.08 -2.04 8.04
CA SER A 160 7.86 -1.10 6.93
C SER A 160 7.98 0.36 7.36
N ASN A 161 7.51 0.69 8.57
CA ASN A 161 7.64 2.03 9.12
C ASN A 161 9.12 2.38 9.38
N HIS A 162 9.86 1.42 9.94
CA HIS A 162 11.28 1.55 10.20
C HIS A 162 12.11 1.66 8.90
N LEU A 163 11.75 0.93 7.85
CA LEU A 163 12.37 1.06 6.52
C LEU A 163 12.12 2.44 5.90
N ILE A 164 10.89 2.95 5.96
CA ILE A 164 10.57 4.30 5.48
C ILE A 164 11.32 5.35 6.31
N CYS A 165 11.38 5.17 7.63
CA CYS A 165 12.15 6.02 8.52
C CYS A 165 13.65 6.01 8.16
N LEU A 166 14.24 4.84 7.92
CA LEU A 166 15.64 4.69 7.54
C LEU A 166 15.91 5.32 6.17
N GLU A 167 15.03 5.12 5.19
CA GLU A 167 15.13 5.75 3.86
C GLU A 167 15.10 7.29 3.96
N LYS A 168 14.25 7.84 4.82
CA LYS A 168 14.23 9.29 5.11
C LYS A 168 15.49 9.76 5.82
N HIS A 169 16.04 8.98 6.75
CA HIS A 169 17.34 9.30 7.36
C HIS A 169 18.47 9.29 6.34
N MET A 170 18.48 8.35 5.41
CA MET A 170 19.43 8.33 4.28
C MET A 170 19.29 9.57 3.42
N PHE A 171 18.06 9.99 3.10
CA PHE A 171 17.82 11.23 2.37
C PHE A 171 18.29 12.47 3.13
N PHE A 172 18.01 12.56 4.44
CA PHE A 172 18.46 13.68 5.28
C PHE A 172 19.99 13.71 5.38
N ALA A 173 20.63 12.56 5.51
CA ALA A 173 22.08 12.47 5.53
C ALA A 173 22.71 12.86 4.19
N ALA A 174 22.04 12.58 3.07
CA ALA A 174 22.46 13.07 1.75
C ALA A 174 22.40 14.61 1.68
N ILE A 175 21.30 15.23 2.13
CA ILE A 175 21.15 16.69 2.21
C ILE A 175 22.24 17.31 3.11
N LEU A 176 22.45 16.73 4.29
CA LEU A 176 23.36 17.25 5.30
C LEU A 176 24.82 16.85 5.08
N ASN A 177 25.11 16.10 4.01
CA ASN A 177 26.42 15.56 3.67
C ASN A 177 27.06 14.76 4.83
N ARG A 178 26.35 13.75 5.35
CA ARG A 178 26.76 12.89 6.47
C ARG A 178 26.68 11.42 6.11
N ILE A 179 27.48 10.60 6.77
CA ILE A 179 27.37 9.13 6.73
C ILE A 179 26.25 8.71 7.69
N VAL A 180 25.32 7.87 7.24
CA VAL A 180 24.30 7.28 8.14
C VAL A 180 24.90 6.13 8.93
N VAL A 181 24.63 6.12 10.23
CA VAL A 181 24.87 4.99 11.12
C VAL A 181 23.55 4.25 11.30
N ILE A 182 23.53 2.97 10.91
CA ILE A 182 22.41 2.07 11.22
C ILE A 182 22.48 1.74 12.72
N PRO A 183 21.37 1.85 13.47
CA PRO A 183 21.34 1.56 14.90
C PRO A 183 21.67 0.09 15.21
N SER A 184 22.11 -0.16 16.45
CA SER A 184 22.37 -1.51 16.94
C SER A 184 21.08 -2.33 17.04
N SER A 185 21.17 -3.64 16.85
CA SER A 185 20.06 -4.58 17.06
C SER A 185 19.54 -4.66 18.51
N LYS A 186 20.20 -3.95 19.44
CA LYS A 186 19.77 -3.80 20.84
C LYS A 186 18.80 -2.64 21.05
N VAL A 187 18.69 -1.74 20.07
CA VAL A 187 17.86 -0.51 20.11
C VAL A 187 16.80 -0.54 19.01
N ASP A 188 17.11 -1.18 17.88
CA ASP A 188 16.20 -1.31 16.74
C ASP A 188 16.37 -2.73 16.13
N TYR A 189 15.75 -2.97 14.97
CA TYR A 189 15.86 -4.22 14.24
C TYR A 189 17.28 -4.52 13.78
N GLN A 190 17.57 -5.82 13.61
CA GLN A 190 18.83 -6.28 13.03
C GLN A 190 18.81 -6.13 11.50
N TYR A 191 19.00 -4.90 11.00
CA TYR A 191 18.89 -4.57 9.58
C TYR A 191 19.79 -5.42 8.67
N SER A 192 20.95 -5.89 9.14
CA SER A 192 21.85 -6.74 8.36
C SER A 192 21.26 -8.11 7.99
N ARG A 193 20.21 -8.57 8.68
CA ARG A 193 19.47 -9.79 8.30
C ARG A 193 18.51 -9.55 7.13
N VAL A 194 17.98 -8.33 7.03
CA VAL A 194 16.86 -8.00 6.15
C VAL A 194 17.23 -7.12 4.97
N LEU A 195 18.29 -6.32 5.06
CA LEU A 195 18.78 -5.41 4.01
C LEU A 195 20.20 -5.78 3.58
N ASP A 196 20.50 -5.51 2.32
CA ASP A 196 21.87 -5.55 1.79
C ASP A 196 22.52 -4.15 1.90
N VAL A 197 23.21 -3.89 3.02
CA VAL A 197 23.86 -2.58 3.27
C VAL A 197 25.07 -2.37 2.36
N ASP A 198 25.76 -3.45 1.99
CA ASP A 198 26.89 -3.39 1.07
C ASP A 198 26.42 -2.98 -0.33
N HIS A 199 25.27 -3.49 -0.77
CA HIS A 199 24.62 -3.07 -2.00
C HIS A 199 24.40 -1.54 -2.04
N VAL A 200 23.88 -0.93 -0.97
CA VAL A 200 23.69 0.53 -0.89
C VAL A 200 24.99 1.29 -1.18
N ASN A 201 26.07 0.94 -0.48
CA ASN A 201 27.38 1.57 -0.66
C ASN A 201 27.95 1.31 -2.07
N ASN A 202 27.81 0.10 -2.59
CA ASN A 202 28.24 -0.28 -3.93
C ASN A 202 27.50 0.50 -5.02
N CYS A 203 26.20 0.75 -4.84
CA CYS A 203 25.35 1.52 -5.74
C CYS A 203 25.73 2.99 -5.82
N LEU A 204 26.23 3.55 -4.72
CA LEU A 204 26.70 4.93 -4.62
C LEU A 204 28.21 5.07 -4.92
N GLY A 205 28.91 3.94 -5.01
CA GLY A 205 30.34 3.87 -5.30
C GLY A 205 31.23 4.41 -4.17
N ARG A 206 30.68 4.58 -2.97
CA ARG A 206 31.37 5.12 -1.80
C ARG A 206 30.65 4.71 -0.51
N LYS A 207 31.33 4.87 0.61
CA LYS A 207 30.79 4.54 1.93
C LYS A 207 29.90 5.68 2.44
N VAL A 208 28.60 5.45 2.47
CA VAL A 208 27.58 6.40 2.94
C VAL A 208 26.75 5.85 4.11
N VAL A 209 26.71 4.53 4.26
CA VAL A 209 25.99 3.83 5.32
C VAL A 209 26.94 2.87 6.01
N ILE A 210 26.97 2.90 7.33
CA ILE A 210 27.81 2.03 8.16
C ILE A 210 27.01 1.37 9.28
N SER A 211 27.48 0.23 9.77
CA SER A 211 26.88 -0.42 10.93
C SER A 211 27.24 0.31 12.23
N PHE A 212 26.48 0.01 13.28
CA PHE A 212 26.77 0.49 14.62
C PHE A 212 28.16 0.05 15.11
N GLU A 213 28.53 -1.20 14.85
CA GLU A 213 29.81 -1.78 15.29
C GLU A 213 30.99 -1.05 14.64
N GLU A 214 30.91 -0.80 13.33
CA GLU A 214 31.93 -0.03 12.63
C GLU A 214 32.02 1.40 13.16
N PHE A 215 30.88 2.05 13.38
CA PHE A 215 30.85 3.38 13.99
C PHE A 215 31.49 3.40 15.38
N SER A 216 31.23 2.39 16.21
CA SER A 216 31.83 2.24 17.55
C SER A 216 33.36 2.13 17.46
N GLU A 217 33.88 1.35 16.50
CA GLU A 217 35.32 1.23 16.26
C GLU A 217 35.95 2.56 15.85
N ILE A 218 35.32 3.29 14.92
CA ILE A 218 35.76 4.62 14.47
C ILE A 218 35.80 5.61 15.65
N GLN A 219 34.79 5.56 16.52
CA GLN A 219 34.69 6.41 17.72
C GLN A 219 35.52 5.89 18.90
N LYS A 220 36.34 4.84 18.72
CA LYS A 220 37.16 4.22 19.78
C LYS A 220 36.34 3.84 21.02
N ASN A 221 35.11 3.36 20.79
CA ASN A 221 34.12 3.02 21.81
C ASN A 221 33.68 4.20 22.72
N GLN A 222 33.96 5.44 22.31
CA GLN A 222 33.44 6.66 22.96
C GLN A 222 32.29 7.22 22.13
N MET A 223 31.15 6.52 22.17
CA MET A 223 29.99 6.89 21.37
C MET A 223 29.23 8.04 22.03
N LYS A 224 29.29 9.21 21.41
CA LYS A 224 28.58 10.41 21.85
C LYS A 224 27.85 11.03 20.68
N ILE A 225 26.58 11.34 20.90
CA ILE A 225 25.79 12.18 20.01
C ILE A 225 26.00 13.62 20.47
N ASP A 226 26.67 14.43 19.64
CA ASP A 226 27.01 15.82 19.99
C ASP A 226 25.79 16.75 19.93
N LYS A 227 24.87 16.48 19.00
CA LYS A 227 23.58 17.17 18.89
C LYS A 227 22.45 16.21 18.57
N PHE A 228 21.33 16.42 19.24
CA PHE A 228 20.12 15.62 19.04
C PHE A 228 18.98 16.54 18.60
N PHE A 229 18.57 16.45 17.34
CA PHE A 229 17.47 17.23 16.80
C PHE A 229 16.15 16.46 16.83
N CYS A 230 15.12 17.01 17.43
CA CYS A 230 13.76 16.50 17.34
C CYS A 230 13.08 17.06 16.10
N TYR A 231 12.78 16.18 15.15
CA TYR A 231 11.96 16.55 14.00
C TYR A 231 10.54 16.91 14.43
N PHE A 232 9.92 16.07 15.26
CA PHE A 232 8.62 16.32 15.89
C PHE A 232 8.77 16.85 17.31
N SER A 233 8.05 17.92 17.62
CA SER A 233 7.92 18.47 18.97
C SER A 233 6.65 17.96 19.67
N LYS A 234 5.66 17.46 18.92
CA LYS A 234 4.34 17.07 19.40
C LYS A 234 3.85 15.74 18.80
N PRO A 235 3.02 14.98 19.53
CA PRO A 235 2.63 15.20 20.94
C PRO A 235 3.78 14.90 21.90
N ASP A 236 4.65 13.97 21.53
CA ASP A 236 5.81 13.55 22.31
C ASP A 236 7.10 14.09 21.69
N HIS A 237 8.00 14.60 22.53
CA HIS A 237 9.23 15.23 22.08
C HIS A 237 10.17 14.19 21.45
N CYS A 238 10.63 14.41 20.22
CA CYS A 238 11.46 13.48 19.44
C CYS A 238 10.84 12.09 19.15
N TYR A 239 9.62 11.83 19.63
CA TYR A 239 9.04 10.47 19.68
C TYR A 239 9.98 9.43 20.31
N LEU A 240 10.74 9.87 21.32
CA LEU A 240 11.67 9.03 22.09
C LEU A 240 11.21 9.01 23.53
N ASP A 241 10.69 7.86 23.96
CA ASP A 241 10.37 7.65 25.36
C ASP A 241 11.63 7.36 26.20
N ASP A 242 11.45 7.32 27.52
CA ASP A 242 12.52 7.01 28.47
C ASP A 242 13.14 5.63 28.25
N GLU A 243 12.42 4.70 27.63
CA GLU A 243 12.92 3.35 27.36
C GLU A 243 13.96 3.38 26.23
N HIS A 244 13.67 4.05 25.12
CA HIS A 244 14.61 4.20 24.01
C HIS A 244 15.89 4.92 24.46
N VAL A 245 15.76 5.97 25.28
CA VAL A 245 16.92 6.68 25.84
C VAL A 245 17.74 5.77 26.76
N LYS A 246 17.09 4.94 27.59
CA LYS A 246 17.78 3.94 28.42
C LYS A 246 18.51 2.89 27.57
N GLN A 247 17.89 2.41 26.50
CA GLN A 247 18.51 1.43 25.60
C GLN A 247 19.79 1.99 24.95
N LEU A 248 19.75 3.24 24.48
CA LEU A 248 20.94 3.94 23.94
C LEU A 248 22.05 4.06 25.00
N ASN A 249 21.71 4.49 26.22
CA ASN A 249 22.67 4.59 27.31
C ASN A 249 23.29 3.23 27.68
N ASN A 250 22.48 2.16 27.68
CA ASN A 250 22.92 0.80 28.01
C ASN A 250 23.93 0.23 27.01
N ILE A 251 23.91 0.70 25.76
CA ILE A 251 24.90 0.33 24.74
C ILE A 251 26.09 1.30 24.69
N GLY A 252 26.20 2.22 25.66
CA GLY A 252 27.31 3.16 25.79
C GLY A 252 27.19 4.40 24.91
N VAL A 253 26.01 4.68 24.34
CA VAL A 253 25.76 5.90 23.55
C VAL A 253 25.28 7.00 24.48
N SER A 254 26.10 8.04 24.64
CA SER A 254 25.70 9.25 25.40
C SER A 254 24.95 10.23 24.49
N THR A 255 23.80 10.71 24.96
CA THR A 255 22.94 11.64 24.21
C THR A 255 23.12 13.08 24.68
N ALA A 256 23.29 14.03 23.76
CA ALA A 256 23.14 15.45 24.05
C ALA A 256 21.71 15.82 24.45
N LYS A 257 21.52 17.06 24.89
CA LYS A 257 20.19 17.62 25.14
C LYS A 257 19.38 17.61 23.83
N LEU A 258 18.10 17.23 23.94
CA LEU A 258 17.16 17.27 22.84
C LEU A 258 16.85 18.73 22.44
N GLU A 259 17.07 19.06 21.17
CA GLU A 259 16.83 20.37 20.56
C GLU A 259 15.70 20.25 19.53
N SER A 260 14.72 21.15 19.54
CA SER A 260 13.69 21.23 18.49
C SER A 260 13.94 22.42 17.57
N PRO A 261 14.41 22.21 16.33
CA PRO A 261 14.64 23.30 15.37
C PRO A 261 13.35 24.04 14.96
N TRP A 262 12.20 23.39 15.14
CA TRP A 262 10.87 23.95 14.87
C TRP A 262 9.78 23.26 15.72
N ASP A 263 8.56 23.80 15.63
CA ASP A 263 7.35 23.18 16.19
C ASP A 263 6.63 22.38 15.08
N GLU A 264 6.49 21.07 15.26
CA GLU A 264 5.91 20.15 14.28
C GLU A 264 5.10 19.05 15.00
N ASP A 265 3.89 18.79 14.50
CA ASP A 265 2.95 17.80 15.06
C ASP A 265 2.81 16.61 14.11
N ILE A 266 3.03 15.41 14.66
CA ILE A 266 2.90 14.14 13.95
C ILE A 266 1.50 13.91 13.35
N LYS A 267 0.45 14.49 13.96
CA LYS A 267 -0.93 14.32 13.52
C LYS A 267 -1.25 15.13 12.27
N ASN A 268 -0.49 16.20 12.04
CA ASN A 268 -0.68 17.08 10.90
C ASN A 268 0.69 17.61 10.43
N PRO A 269 1.55 16.73 9.90
CA PRO A 269 2.91 17.08 9.53
C PRO A 269 2.88 18.11 8.39
N SER A 270 3.63 19.19 8.56
CA SER A 270 3.78 20.23 7.54
C SER A 270 4.60 19.72 6.37
N LYS A 271 4.23 20.12 5.15
CA LYS A 271 5.04 19.89 3.95
C LYS A 271 6.37 20.64 4.04
N ARG A 272 7.48 19.92 3.88
CA ARG A 272 8.84 20.46 3.94
C ARG A 272 9.61 20.20 2.65
N THR A 273 10.55 21.09 2.38
CA THR A 273 11.45 21.07 1.23
C THR A 273 12.87 20.66 1.64
N VAL A 274 13.72 20.37 0.66
CA VAL A 274 15.17 20.18 0.90
C VAL A 274 15.78 21.37 1.63
N GLN A 275 15.43 22.61 1.24
CA GLN A 275 15.98 23.82 1.87
C GLN A 275 15.55 23.97 3.33
N ASP A 276 14.35 23.54 3.68
CA ASP A 276 13.87 23.54 5.06
C ASP A 276 14.74 22.61 5.93
N ILE A 277 15.03 21.40 5.44
CA ILE A 277 15.89 20.44 6.14
C ILE A 277 17.32 20.97 6.27
N GLU A 278 17.89 21.44 5.16
CA GLU A 278 19.25 21.98 5.15
C GLU A 278 19.40 23.16 6.12
N SER A 279 18.47 24.13 6.10
CA SER A 279 18.57 25.32 6.95
C SER A 279 18.37 25.06 8.44
N LYS A 280 17.59 24.04 8.82
CA LYS A 280 17.21 23.77 10.22
C LYS A 280 18.04 22.69 10.90
N PHE A 281 18.55 21.72 10.14
CA PHE A 281 19.25 20.56 10.69
C PHE A 281 20.76 20.55 10.34
N SER A 282 21.24 21.54 9.57
CA SER A 282 22.68 21.72 9.35
C SER A 282 23.42 21.99 10.67
N SER A 283 24.56 21.31 10.80
CA SER A 283 25.43 21.46 11.96
C SER A 283 26.86 21.08 11.59
N ASP A 284 27.83 21.72 12.24
CA ASP A 284 29.23 21.35 12.18
C ASP A 284 29.63 20.28 13.22
N ALA A 285 28.69 19.80 14.04
CA ALA A 285 28.93 18.71 14.98
C ALA A 285 29.41 17.42 14.27
N ASP A 286 30.27 16.62 14.92
CA ASP A 286 30.78 15.38 14.31
C ASP A 286 29.67 14.33 14.20
N VAL A 287 28.95 14.10 15.30
CA VAL A 287 27.84 13.16 15.36
C VAL A 287 26.55 13.90 15.68
N ILE A 288 25.57 13.82 14.77
CA ILE A 288 24.21 14.28 15.05
C ILE A 288 23.24 13.10 15.05
N ALA A 289 22.14 13.25 15.77
CA ALA A 289 20.96 12.41 15.60
C ALA A 289 19.75 13.27 15.24
N ILE A 290 18.85 12.71 14.46
CA ILE A 290 17.53 13.27 14.21
C ILE A 290 16.54 12.23 14.75
N GLY A 291 15.57 12.67 15.56
CA GLY A 291 14.53 11.79 16.11
C GLY A 291 13.67 11.17 14.99
N ASP A 292 12.69 10.34 15.37
CA ASP A 292 11.90 9.58 14.41
C ASP A 292 11.29 10.46 13.30
N VAL A 293 11.59 10.15 12.04
CA VAL A 293 11.13 10.88 10.85
C VAL A 293 10.12 10.09 10.01
N PHE A 294 9.59 8.97 10.51
CA PHE A 294 8.65 8.12 9.76
C PHE A 294 7.47 8.94 9.21
N TYR A 295 6.88 9.82 10.02
CA TYR A 295 5.74 10.66 9.63
C TYR A 295 6.11 11.96 8.90
N ALA A 296 7.40 12.24 8.67
CA ALA A 296 7.83 13.51 8.07
C ALA A 296 7.29 13.66 6.63
N ASP A 297 6.57 14.74 6.33
CA ASP A 297 6.10 15.07 4.97
C ASP A 297 7.16 15.93 4.27
N VAL A 298 8.21 15.28 3.75
CA VAL A 298 9.36 15.94 3.10
C VAL A 298 9.46 15.45 1.67
N GLU A 299 9.37 16.36 0.69
CA GLU A 299 9.61 16.06 -0.73
C GLU A 299 8.96 14.76 -1.22
N ASN A 300 7.71 14.49 -0.82
CA ASN A 300 7.00 13.23 -1.12
C ASN A 300 7.08 12.82 -2.60
N GLY A 301 7.08 13.79 -3.53
CA GLY A 301 7.24 13.55 -4.96
C GLY A 301 8.55 12.86 -5.35
N TRP A 302 9.64 13.09 -4.61
CA TRP A 302 10.94 12.47 -4.88
C TRP A 302 11.01 11.03 -4.37
N PHE A 303 10.26 10.68 -3.31
CA PHE A 303 10.21 9.32 -2.77
C PHE A 303 9.32 8.38 -3.60
N VAL A 304 8.23 8.88 -4.18
CA VAL A 304 7.30 8.06 -4.96
C VAL A 304 7.80 7.73 -6.38
N GLN A 305 8.87 8.40 -6.82
CA GLN A 305 9.46 8.20 -8.14
C GLN A 305 10.29 6.91 -8.19
N PRO A 306 10.45 6.29 -9.37
CA PRO A 306 11.30 5.12 -9.54
C PRO A 306 12.76 5.35 -9.12
N GLY A 307 13.30 4.48 -8.27
CA GLY A 307 14.64 4.56 -7.71
C GLY A 307 14.84 5.67 -6.67
N GLY A 308 13.76 6.29 -6.19
CA GLY A 308 13.79 7.18 -5.03
C GLY A 308 14.59 8.49 -5.20
N PRO A 309 14.84 9.20 -4.09
CA PRO A 309 15.33 10.58 -4.11
C PRO A 309 16.86 10.70 -4.19
N ILE A 310 17.61 9.61 -4.01
CA ILE A 310 19.08 9.61 -3.98
C ILE A 310 19.61 9.14 -5.34
N ALA A 311 20.55 9.88 -5.92
CA ALA A 311 21.18 9.51 -7.18
C ALA A 311 22.06 8.26 -7.01
N HIS A 312 21.87 7.22 -7.84
CA HIS A 312 22.64 5.98 -7.80
C HIS A 312 22.67 5.27 -9.16
N LYS A 313 23.63 4.35 -9.36
CA LYS A 313 23.78 3.58 -10.62
C LYS A 313 22.97 2.27 -10.66
N CYS A 314 22.48 1.81 -9.52
CA CYS A 314 21.73 0.56 -9.42
C CYS A 314 20.28 0.70 -9.88
N LYS A 315 19.59 -0.43 -9.99
CA LYS A 315 18.15 -0.49 -10.27
C LYS A 315 17.30 -0.05 -9.07
N THR A 316 17.72 -0.44 -7.86
CA THR A 316 17.15 -0.01 -6.58
C THR A 316 18.30 0.25 -5.61
N LEU A 317 18.14 1.24 -4.73
CA LEU A 317 19.15 1.54 -3.70
C LEU A 317 19.01 0.62 -2.49
N ILE A 318 17.79 0.45 -1.99
CA ILE A 318 17.48 -0.36 -0.81
C ILE A 318 16.74 -1.61 -1.26
N GLU A 319 17.38 -2.78 -1.08
CA GLU A 319 16.79 -4.07 -1.39
C GLU A 319 16.88 -5.07 -0.22
N PRO A 320 16.01 -6.10 -0.22
CA PRO A 320 16.11 -7.19 0.73
C PRO A 320 17.47 -7.88 0.62
N SER A 321 17.95 -8.45 1.72
CA SER A 321 19.19 -9.22 1.74
C SER A 321 19.19 -10.32 0.67
N HIS A 322 20.38 -10.65 0.16
CA HIS A 322 20.53 -11.68 -0.87
C HIS A 322 19.84 -13.01 -0.48
N LEU A 323 19.91 -13.41 0.80
CA LEU A 323 19.25 -14.61 1.31
C LEU A 323 17.74 -14.56 1.14
N ILE A 324 17.11 -13.43 1.47
CA ILE A 324 15.65 -13.24 1.31
C ILE A 324 15.28 -13.25 -0.16
N LYS A 325 16.02 -12.51 -1.00
CA LYS A 325 15.76 -12.42 -2.44
C LYS A 325 15.81 -13.79 -3.13
N VAL A 326 16.84 -14.60 -2.84
CA VAL A 326 16.95 -15.95 -3.41
C VAL A 326 15.89 -16.89 -2.84
N THR A 327 15.53 -16.76 -1.56
CA THR A 327 14.46 -17.56 -0.96
C THR A 327 13.10 -17.25 -1.61
N ALA A 328 12.80 -15.99 -1.87
CA ALA A 328 11.61 -15.57 -2.61
C ALA A 328 11.57 -16.20 -4.02
N GLN A 329 12.69 -16.16 -4.75
CA GLN A 329 12.79 -16.78 -6.07
C GLN A 329 12.55 -18.30 -6.03
N ARG A 330 13.09 -18.99 -5.02
CA ARG A 330 12.87 -20.43 -4.84
C ARG A 330 11.42 -20.75 -4.51
N PHE A 331 10.78 -19.92 -3.68
CA PHE A 331 9.36 -20.05 -3.37
C PHE A 331 8.52 -19.93 -4.65
N ILE A 332 8.77 -18.88 -5.44
CA ILE A 332 8.10 -18.63 -6.72
C ILE A 332 8.32 -19.81 -7.67
N GLN A 333 9.56 -20.27 -7.82
CA GLN A 333 9.90 -21.42 -8.67
C GLN A 333 9.16 -22.70 -8.23
N THR A 334 8.94 -22.88 -6.92
CA THR A 334 8.34 -24.10 -6.37
C THR A 334 6.82 -24.09 -6.48
N PHE A 335 6.16 -22.96 -6.17
CA PHE A 335 4.71 -22.92 -5.96
C PHE A 335 3.92 -22.07 -6.94
N LEU A 336 4.55 -21.08 -7.61
CA LEU A 336 3.80 -20.01 -8.29
C LEU A 336 4.07 -19.95 -9.80
N GLY A 337 5.32 -20.13 -10.23
CA GLY A 337 5.74 -19.83 -11.60
C GLY A 337 5.87 -18.33 -11.89
N SER A 338 6.09 -17.96 -13.16
CA SER A 338 6.31 -16.56 -13.57
C SER A 338 5.04 -15.70 -13.61
N ASP A 339 3.89 -16.33 -13.81
CA ASP A 339 2.62 -15.66 -14.05
C ASP A 339 1.68 -15.85 -12.85
N PHE A 340 1.89 -15.04 -11.82
CA PHE A 340 1.04 -15.05 -10.62
C PHE A 340 0.66 -13.63 -10.20
N ILE A 341 -0.51 -13.54 -9.56
CA ILE A 341 -0.93 -12.34 -8.83
C ILE A 341 -0.40 -12.46 -7.40
N ALA A 342 0.10 -11.38 -6.82
CA ALA A 342 0.28 -11.30 -5.38
C ALA A 342 -0.77 -10.37 -4.76
N ILE A 343 -1.25 -10.74 -3.57
CA ILE A 343 -2.20 -9.95 -2.79
C ILE A 343 -1.58 -9.71 -1.43
N HIS A 344 -1.54 -8.45 -1.02
CA HIS A 344 -1.38 -8.11 0.38
C HIS A 344 -2.76 -7.87 0.99
N PHE A 345 -3.25 -8.83 1.78
CA PHE A 345 -4.57 -8.79 2.42
C PHE A 345 -4.42 -8.51 3.91
N ARG A 346 -4.48 -7.23 4.30
CA ARG A 346 -4.26 -6.77 5.67
C ARG A 346 -5.57 -6.75 6.47
N ARG A 347 -5.60 -7.49 7.59
CA ARG A 347 -6.81 -7.73 8.39
C ARG A 347 -6.60 -7.47 9.88
N HIS A 348 -5.61 -8.11 10.50
CA HIS A 348 -5.42 -8.07 11.96
C HIS A 348 -5.10 -6.66 12.47
N GLY A 349 -5.87 -6.18 13.46
CA GLY A 349 -5.79 -4.82 13.99
C GLY A 349 -6.15 -3.70 13.00
N PHE A 350 -6.46 -4.03 11.74
CA PHE A 350 -6.62 -3.06 10.66
C PHE A 350 -8.06 -2.53 10.53
N LEU A 351 -9.05 -3.30 10.99
CA LEU A 351 -10.46 -2.90 11.00
C LEU A 351 -10.67 -1.55 11.70
N LYS A 352 -10.17 -1.41 12.94
CA LYS A 352 -10.29 -0.16 13.72
C LYS A 352 -9.61 1.01 13.02
N PHE A 353 -8.42 0.79 12.47
CA PHE A 353 -7.69 1.80 11.70
C PHE A 353 -8.47 2.27 10.47
N CYS A 354 -9.04 1.34 9.71
CA CYS A 354 -9.81 1.68 8.52
C CYS A 354 -11.14 2.37 8.83
N ASN A 355 -11.84 1.96 9.89
CA ASN A 355 -13.12 2.57 10.27
C ASN A 355 -12.98 3.99 10.82
N ALA A 356 -11.78 4.40 11.23
CA ALA A 356 -11.48 5.81 11.52
C ALA A 356 -11.44 6.69 10.26
N LYS A 357 -11.36 6.11 9.06
CA LYS A 357 -11.36 6.81 7.77
C LYS A 357 -12.76 6.87 7.16
N ARG A 358 -12.99 7.84 6.26
CA ARG A 358 -14.25 8.01 5.54
C ARG A 358 -13.99 8.16 4.03
N PRO A 359 -14.40 7.18 3.19
CA PRO A 359 -14.96 5.88 3.54
C PRO A 359 -13.94 4.96 4.25
N SER A 360 -14.43 3.88 4.87
CA SER A 360 -13.53 2.86 5.45
C SER A 360 -12.69 2.20 4.35
N CYS A 361 -11.46 1.80 4.70
CA CYS A 361 -10.60 1.00 3.80
C CYS A 361 -10.71 -0.52 4.02
N PHE A 362 -11.66 -0.99 4.85
CA PHE A 362 -11.78 -2.40 5.20
C PHE A 362 -12.93 -3.08 4.47
N TYR A 363 -12.60 -3.93 3.50
CA TYR A 363 -13.60 -4.59 2.65
C TYR A 363 -14.07 -5.93 3.26
N PRO A 364 -15.38 -6.22 3.29
CA PRO A 364 -15.89 -7.55 3.60
C PRO A 364 -15.34 -8.62 2.65
N ILE A 365 -15.11 -9.84 3.14
CA ILE A 365 -14.50 -10.93 2.37
C ILE A 365 -15.25 -11.22 1.06
N PRO A 366 -16.59 -11.26 1.01
CA PRO A 366 -17.31 -11.48 -0.25
C PRO A 366 -17.06 -10.38 -1.30
N GLN A 367 -16.97 -9.12 -0.86
CA GLN A 367 -16.65 -8.02 -1.76
C GLN A 367 -15.20 -8.10 -2.23
N ALA A 368 -14.25 -8.34 -1.31
CA ALA A 368 -12.84 -8.53 -1.63
C ALA A 368 -12.64 -9.66 -2.65
N ALA A 369 -13.32 -10.80 -2.47
CA ALA A 369 -13.27 -11.94 -3.38
C ALA A 369 -13.71 -11.56 -4.81
N ASN A 370 -14.81 -10.81 -4.94
CA ASN A 370 -15.29 -10.33 -6.23
C ASN A 370 -14.30 -9.37 -6.90
N CYS A 371 -13.72 -8.43 -6.14
CA CYS A 371 -12.71 -7.51 -6.66
C CYS A 371 -11.47 -8.28 -7.14
N ILE A 372 -10.98 -9.24 -6.35
CA ILE A 372 -9.84 -10.10 -6.71
C ILE A 372 -10.13 -10.90 -7.96
N ALA A 373 -11.30 -11.56 -8.05
CA ALA A 373 -11.70 -12.33 -9.22
C ALA A 373 -11.69 -11.50 -10.50
N SER A 374 -12.11 -10.23 -10.42
CA SER A 374 -12.04 -9.30 -11.57
C SER A 374 -10.61 -9.05 -12.05
N VAL A 375 -9.62 -8.99 -11.15
CA VAL A 375 -8.20 -8.82 -11.52
C VAL A 375 -7.64 -10.10 -12.13
N VAL A 376 -8.02 -11.25 -11.58
CA VAL A 376 -7.64 -12.56 -12.13
C VAL A 376 -8.15 -12.71 -13.56
N GLU A 377 -9.40 -12.35 -13.81
CA GLU A 377 -9.99 -12.38 -15.14
C GLU A 377 -9.26 -11.46 -16.13
N ARG A 378 -8.89 -10.23 -15.71
CA ARG A 378 -8.15 -9.28 -16.56
C ARG A 378 -6.71 -9.71 -16.86
N SER A 379 -6.05 -10.36 -15.89
CA SER A 379 -4.62 -10.70 -15.98
C SER A 379 -4.35 -12.12 -16.49
N HIS A 380 -5.38 -12.96 -16.59
CA HIS A 380 -5.29 -14.37 -16.95
C HIS A 380 -4.26 -15.16 -16.10
N SER A 381 -4.02 -14.73 -14.87
CA SER A 381 -3.04 -15.38 -13.99
C SER A 381 -3.65 -16.63 -13.32
N PRO A 382 -3.00 -17.80 -13.40
CA PRO A 382 -3.56 -19.06 -12.90
C PRO A 382 -3.53 -19.22 -11.37
N VAL A 383 -2.73 -18.44 -10.66
CA VAL A 383 -2.48 -18.62 -9.21
C VAL A 383 -2.29 -17.28 -8.51
N ILE A 384 -2.67 -17.25 -7.24
CA ILE A 384 -2.55 -16.08 -6.37
C ILE A 384 -1.64 -16.41 -5.19
N TYR A 385 -0.61 -15.60 -4.97
CA TYR A 385 0.12 -15.55 -3.69
C TYR A 385 -0.62 -14.66 -2.70
N LEU A 386 -0.92 -15.17 -1.51
CA LEU A 386 -1.62 -14.45 -0.44
C LEU A 386 -0.64 -14.12 0.70
N SER A 387 -0.18 -12.87 0.75
CA SER A 387 0.52 -12.31 1.91
C SER A 387 -0.52 -11.67 2.85
N THR A 388 -0.64 -12.18 4.07
CA THR A 388 -1.73 -11.80 4.97
C THR A 388 -1.39 -12.07 6.43
N ASP A 389 -1.98 -11.25 7.30
CA ASP A 389 -2.05 -11.44 8.74
C ASP A 389 -3.45 -11.90 9.20
N ALA A 390 -4.31 -12.29 8.25
CA ALA A 390 -5.67 -12.73 8.51
C ALA A 390 -5.72 -14.10 9.20
N ALA A 391 -6.77 -14.32 9.98
CA ALA A 391 -7.02 -15.63 10.58
C ALA A 391 -7.36 -16.68 9.53
N ASP A 392 -7.13 -17.96 9.83
CA ASP A 392 -7.42 -19.05 8.91
C ASP A 392 -8.90 -19.10 8.48
N SER A 393 -9.83 -18.74 9.36
CA SER A 393 -11.26 -18.64 9.03
C SER A 393 -11.56 -17.60 7.94
N GLU A 394 -10.83 -16.48 7.93
CA GLU A 394 -10.97 -15.45 6.91
C GLU A 394 -10.34 -15.89 5.59
N THR A 395 -9.14 -16.47 5.64
CA THR A 395 -8.44 -16.94 4.43
C THR A 395 -9.15 -18.14 3.79
N GLY A 396 -9.74 -19.02 4.59
CA GLY A 396 -10.53 -20.16 4.11
C GLY A 396 -11.82 -19.71 3.42
N LEU A 397 -12.52 -18.71 3.98
CA LEU A 397 -13.69 -18.12 3.31
C LEU A 397 -13.29 -17.43 2.01
N LEU A 398 -12.20 -16.65 2.01
CA LEU A 398 -11.70 -15.99 0.80
C LEU A 398 -11.38 -17.02 -0.30
N GLN A 399 -10.67 -18.10 0.03
CA GLN A 399 -10.36 -19.19 -0.90
C GLN A 399 -11.61 -19.83 -1.51
N SER A 400 -12.70 -19.95 -0.75
CA SER A 400 -13.97 -20.51 -1.27
C SER A 400 -14.73 -19.58 -2.22
N LEU A 401 -14.46 -18.27 -2.16
CA LEU A 401 -15.21 -17.25 -2.90
C LEU A 401 -14.46 -16.69 -4.12
N VAL A 402 -13.13 -16.82 -4.19
CA VAL A 402 -12.36 -16.38 -5.36
C VAL A 402 -12.51 -17.39 -6.49
N MET A 403 -13.48 -17.13 -7.38
CA MET A 403 -13.87 -17.98 -8.48
C MET A 403 -13.89 -17.19 -9.80
N VAL A 404 -13.35 -17.75 -10.88
CA VAL A 404 -13.43 -17.18 -12.24
C VAL A 404 -14.03 -18.22 -13.17
N ASN A 405 -15.09 -17.87 -13.90
CA ASN A 405 -15.80 -18.79 -14.80
C ASN A 405 -16.20 -20.12 -14.13
N GLY A 406 -16.63 -20.06 -12.86
CA GLY A 406 -17.03 -21.22 -12.08
C GLY A 406 -15.87 -22.13 -11.63
N LYS A 407 -14.62 -21.73 -11.84
CA LYS A 407 -13.43 -22.45 -11.38
C LYS A 407 -12.78 -21.74 -10.18
N PRO A 408 -12.37 -22.49 -9.13
CA PRO A 408 -11.61 -21.90 -8.03
C PRO A 408 -10.22 -21.50 -8.50
N ILE A 409 -9.77 -20.34 -8.04
CA ILE A 409 -8.38 -19.90 -8.23
C ILE A 409 -7.59 -20.30 -6.98
N PRO A 410 -6.46 -21.02 -7.11
CA PRO A 410 -5.64 -21.38 -5.96
C PRO A 410 -5.06 -20.14 -5.27
N LEU A 411 -5.26 -20.02 -3.95
CA LEU A 411 -4.58 -19.05 -3.10
C LEU A 411 -3.48 -19.78 -2.33
N VAL A 412 -2.24 -19.45 -2.65
CA VAL A 412 -1.04 -20.01 -2.04
C VAL A 412 -0.57 -19.08 -0.93
N LYS A 413 -0.58 -19.57 0.31
CA LYS A 413 0.14 -18.95 1.43
C LYS A 413 1.49 -19.65 1.58
N ARG A 414 2.46 -18.96 2.20
CA ARG A 414 3.68 -19.60 2.66
C ARG A 414 3.32 -20.74 3.63
N PRO A 415 3.73 -22.00 3.36
CA PRO A 415 3.35 -23.12 4.21
C PRO A 415 4.10 -23.01 5.55
N PRO A 416 3.58 -23.66 6.61
CA PRO A 416 4.36 -23.87 7.82
C PRO A 416 5.62 -24.67 7.47
N ARG A 417 6.68 -24.48 8.24
CA ARG A 417 7.96 -25.14 8.04
C ARG A 417 7.79 -26.66 7.86
N ASN A 418 8.44 -27.19 6.83
CA ASN A 418 8.58 -28.62 6.62
C ASN A 418 10.01 -28.95 6.19
N SER A 419 10.71 -29.79 6.96
CA SER A 419 12.10 -30.17 6.68
C SER A 419 12.34 -30.83 5.31
N ALA A 420 11.28 -31.39 4.70
CA ALA A 420 11.31 -31.94 3.36
C ALA A 420 11.37 -30.86 2.28
N GLU A 421 10.81 -29.68 2.55
CA GLU A 421 10.85 -28.54 1.64
C GLU A 421 12.27 -27.93 1.61
N LYS A 422 12.62 -27.33 0.46
CA LYS A 422 13.96 -26.79 0.20
C LYS A 422 13.96 -25.33 -0.24
N TRP A 423 12.78 -24.73 -0.38
CA TRP A 423 12.65 -23.35 -0.82
C TRP A 423 13.18 -22.37 0.24
N ASP A 424 12.96 -22.65 1.53
CA ASP A 424 13.37 -21.87 2.70
C ASP A 424 14.73 -22.28 3.30
N ALA A 425 15.36 -23.33 2.77
CA ALA A 425 16.56 -23.92 3.36
C ALA A 425 17.76 -22.95 3.51
N LEU A 426 17.77 -21.83 2.79
CA LEU A 426 18.79 -20.79 2.96
C LEU A 426 18.62 -20.02 4.27
N LEU A 427 17.39 -19.70 4.66
CA LEU A 427 17.11 -18.98 5.90
C LEU A 427 17.49 -19.86 7.10
N TYR A 428 17.13 -21.15 7.04
CA TYR A 428 17.49 -22.12 8.06
C TYR A 428 18.99 -22.27 8.28
N ARG A 429 19.77 -22.40 7.21
CA ARG A 429 21.24 -22.55 7.30
C ARG A 429 21.92 -21.34 7.91
N HIS A 430 21.24 -20.20 7.98
CA HIS A 430 21.72 -18.97 8.58
C HIS A 430 20.98 -18.62 9.87
N GLU A 431 20.11 -19.51 10.37
CA GLU A 431 19.37 -19.37 11.64
C GLU A 431 18.52 -18.09 11.72
N ILE A 432 17.82 -17.77 10.62
CA ILE A 432 16.98 -16.56 10.49
C ILE A 432 15.55 -16.86 10.02
N GLU A 433 15.12 -18.12 10.02
CA GLU A 433 13.81 -18.54 9.51
C GLU A 433 12.63 -18.10 10.39
N ASP A 434 12.81 -18.04 11.71
CA ASP A 434 11.76 -17.66 12.67
C ASP A 434 11.79 -16.15 12.99
N ASP A 435 12.61 -15.38 12.27
CA ASP A 435 12.71 -13.94 12.43
C ASP A 435 11.55 -13.25 11.68
N SER A 436 10.61 -12.68 12.43
CA SER A 436 9.41 -12.04 11.87
C SER A 436 9.71 -10.92 10.87
N GLN A 437 10.86 -10.25 10.99
CA GLN A 437 11.27 -9.20 10.06
C GLN A 437 11.75 -9.81 8.74
N VAL A 438 12.45 -10.94 8.81
CA VAL A 438 12.88 -11.71 7.64
C VAL A 438 11.66 -12.29 6.91
N GLU A 439 10.68 -12.83 7.63
CA GLU A 439 9.44 -13.33 7.05
C GLU A 439 8.63 -12.23 6.35
N ALA A 440 8.48 -11.07 6.99
CA ALA A 440 7.80 -9.91 6.41
C ALA A 440 8.49 -9.44 5.12
N MET A 441 9.83 -9.40 5.12
CA MET A 441 10.61 -8.99 3.96
C MET A 441 10.62 -10.04 2.84
N LEU A 442 10.53 -11.32 3.18
CA LEU A 442 10.32 -12.41 2.23
C LEU A 442 8.97 -12.25 1.51
N ASP A 443 7.89 -11.99 2.26
CA ASP A 443 6.57 -11.73 1.69
C ASP A 443 6.59 -10.52 0.73
N LYS A 444 7.25 -9.43 1.13
CA LYS A 444 7.43 -8.26 0.24
C LYS A 444 8.19 -8.62 -1.03
N ALA A 445 9.26 -9.40 -0.92
CA ALA A 445 10.05 -9.81 -2.08
C ALA A 445 9.23 -10.68 -3.04
N ILE A 446 8.45 -11.64 -2.54
CA ILE A 446 7.55 -12.46 -3.37
C ILE A 446 6.50 -11.56 -4.05
N CYS A 447 5.84 -10.69 -3.29
CA CYS A 447 4.85 -9.76 -3.82
C CYS A 447 5.43 -8.82 -4.89
N ALA A 448 6.65 -8.30 -4.66
CA ALA A 448 7.31 -7.40 -5.59
C ALA A 448 7.72 -8.08 -6.90
N MET A 449 7.91 -9.41 -6.91
CA MET A 449 8.24 -10.19 -8.11
C MET A 449 7.01 -10.65 -8.92
N SER A 450 5.79 -10.43 -8.42
CA SER A 450 4.55 -10.86 -9.08
C SER A 450 4.30 -10.18 -10.42
N ARG A 451 3.47 -10.78 -11.27
CA ARG A 451 3.01 -10.17 -12.53
C ARG A 451 2.10 -8.98 -12.24
N VAL A 452 1.17 -9.17 -11.32
CA VAL A 452 0.20 -8.16 -10.87
C VAL A 452 0.13 -8.17 -9.35
N PHE A 453 0.07 -6.99 -8.74
CA PHE A 453 -0.03 -6.84 -7.30
C PHE A 453 -1.33 -6.12 -6.89
N ILE A 454 -2.05 -6.72 -5.94
CA ILE A 454 -3.23 -6.12 -5.31
C ILE A 454 -2.87 -5.73 -3.87
N GLY A 455 -2.84 -4.43 -3.62
CA GLY A 455 -2.44 -3.86 -2.33
C GLY A 455 -3.60 -3.54 -1.39
N THR A 456 -3.41 -3.63 -0.08
CA THR A 456 -4.38 -3.04 0.86
C THR A 456 -4.11 -1.54 1.06
N SER A 457 -5.10 -0.70 0.79
CA SER A 457 -5.01 0.75 0.92
C SER A 457 -4.69 1.20 2.36
N GLY A 458 -3.75 2.15 2.48
CA GLY A 458 -3.35 2.72 3.78
C GLY A 458 -2.40 1.86 4.61
N SER A 459 -1.88 0.76 4.06
CA SER A 459 -0.83 -0.03 4.69
C SER A 459 0.54 0.35 4.15
N THR A 460 1.47 0.72 5.03
CA THR A 460 2.87 0.99 4.66
C THR A 460 3.58 -0.22 4.05
N PHE A 461 3.14 -1.44 4.38
CA PHE A 461 3.63 -2.66 3.76
C PHE A 461 3.26 -2.74 2.27
N THR A 462 2.03 -2.33 1.92
CA THR A 462 1.59 -2.18 0.53
C THR A 462 2.43 -1.15 -0.21
N GLU A 463 2.61 0.04 0.38
CA GLU A 463 3.33 1.15 -0.26
C GLU A 463 4.78 0.78 -0.58
N ASP A 464 5.45 0.09 0.33
CA ASP A 464 6.83 -0.36 0.12
C ASP A 464 6.92 -1.44 -0.98
N ILE A 465 5.94 -2.35 -1.09
CA ILE A 465 5.87 -3.28 -2.22
C ILE A 465 5.68 -2.52 -3.54
N LEU A 466 4.77 -1.55 -3.60
CA LEU A 466 4.56 -0.74 -4.80
C LEU A 466 5.84 0.02 -5.19
N ARG A 467 6.58 0.57 -4.23
CA ARG A 467 7.91 1.17 -4.46
C ARG A 467 8.89 0.14 -5.04
N LEU A 468 9.05 -1.02 -4.39
CA LEU A 468 9.93 -2.09 -4.88
C LEU A 468 9.57 -2.53 -6.30
N ARG A 469 8.27 -2.64 -6.63
CA ARG A 469 7.81 -3.02 -7.97
C ARG A 469 8.21 -2.02 -9.04
N LYS A 470 8.15 -0.72 -8.71
CA LYS A 470 8.62 0.34 -9.60
C LYS A 470 10.12 0.19 -9.84
N ASP A 471 10.90 0.14 -8.77
CA ASP A 471 12.34 0.00 -8.86
C ASP A 471 12.74 -1.27 -9.62
N TRP A 472 12.09 -2.40 -9.32
CA TRP A 472 12.35 -3.70 -9.93
C TRP A 472 11.73 -3.85 -11.32
N ARG A 473 11.12 -2.80 -11.89
CA ARG A 473 10.47 -2.83 -13.21
C ARG A 473 9.54 -4.04 -13.35
N SER A 474 8.85 -4.39 -12.27
CA SER A 474 7.82 -5.42 -12.22
C SER A 474 6.43 -4.82 -12.09
N ALA A 475 6.32 -3.51 -11.85
CA ALA A 475 5.06 -2.78 -11.85
C ALA A 475 4.26 -3.04 -13.13
N SER A 476 2.96 -3.26 -12.97
CA SER A 476 2.01 -3.58 -14.04
C SER A 476 0.90 -2.52 -14.09
N LEU A 477 0.31 -2.34 -15.27
CA LEU A 477 -0.90 -1.51 -15.44
C LEU A 477 -2.11 -2.06 -14.66
N CYS A 478 -2.08 -3.32 -14.25
CA CYS A 478 -3.12 -3.94 -13.42
C CYS A 478 -2.79 -3.93 -11.93
N ASP A 479 -1.67 -3.33 -11.51
CA ASP A 479 -1.42 -3.12 -10.09
C ASP A 479 -2.47 -2.15 -9.55
N GLU A 480 -3.15 -2.54 -8.49
CA GLU A 480 -4.24 -1.76 -7.93
C GLU A 480 -4.38 -1.96 -6.42
N TYR A 481 -5.09 -1.05 -5.77
CA TYR A 481 -5.57 -1.32 -4.42
C TYR A 481 -6.77 -2.26 -4.46
N LEU A 482 -6.93 -3.09 -3.43
CA LEU A 482 -8.07 -3.97 -3.27
C LEU A 482 -9.37 -3.15 -3.38
N CYS A 483 -10.23 -3.54 -4.32
CA CYS A 483 -11.49 -2.86 -4.61
C CYS A 483 -11.34 -1.38 -4.98
N GLN A 484 -10.27 -1.01 -5.69
CA GLN A 484 -10.02 0.36 -6.15
C GLN A 484 -11.25 0.97 -6.83
N GLY A 485 -11.63 2.17 -6.37
CA GLY A 485 -12.80 2.90 -6.87
C GLY A 485 -14.15 2.45 -6.29
N GLN A 486 -14.16 1.52 -5.33
CA GLN A 486 -15.38 1.06 -4.65
C GLN A 486 -15.30 1.32 -3.14
N ASP A 487 -16.45 1.64 -2.55
CA ASP A 487 -16.61 1.72 -1.10
C ASP A 487 -16.93 0.33 -0.52
N PRO A 488 -16.53 0.03 0.73
CA PRO A 488 -17.01 -1.16 1.42
C PRO A 488 -18.54 -1.19 1.45
N ASN A 489 -19.13 -2.30 1.02
CA ASN A 489 -20.58 -2.47 0.97
C ASN A 489 -21.22 -2.71 2.35
N PHE A 490 -20.38 -2.88 3.38
CA PHE A 490 -20.77 -2.97 4.77
C PHE A 490 -19.67 -2.37 5.65
N ILE A 491 -20.06 -1.45 6.53
CA ILE A 491 -19.16 -0.81 7.51
C ILE A 491 -19.86 -0.94 8.87
N ALA A 492 -19.17 -1.55 9.84
CA ALA A 492 -19.67 -1.65 11.20
C ALA A 492 -19.70 -0.27 11.87
N GLU A 493 -20.59 -0.09 12.84
CA GLU A 493 -20.57 1.10 13.70
C GLU A 493 -19.24 1.17 14.47
N ASN A 494 -18.81 2.39 14.78
CA ASN A 494 -17.61 2.60 15.60
C ASN A 494 -17.95 2.33 17.07
N GLU A 495 -17.06 1.62 17.76
CA GLU A 495 -17.09 1.50 19.23
C GLU A 495 -16.90 2.84 19.93
#